data_AF-A0A8H7GW25-F1
#
_entry.id   AF-A0A8H7GW25-F1
#
_cell.length_a   1.000
_cell.length_b   1.000
_cell.length_c   1.000
_cell.angle_alpha   90.00
_cell.angle_beta   90.00
_cell.angle_gamma   90.00
#
_symmetry.space_group_name_H-M   'P 1'
#
loop_
_entity.id
_entity.type
_entity.pdbx_description
1 polymer ?
#
loop_
_entity_poly.entity_id
_entity_poly.type
_entity_poly.pdbx_seq_one_letter_code
_entity_poly.pdbx_strand_id
1 'polypeptide(L)'
;MSTKAQLAEKIVLLLKTLPKDRIKHYSSFKDLQLERFQKPDVVELISEQDLKLQYISLRDLVNDKYRNYYKLDDKLLKPKGNPQYYDRILSEIKGEGKETWMSAMRTVMFGR
;
A
#
# COMPACT_ATOMS: atom_id res chain seq x y z
N MET A 1 -13.00 -22.10 -19.99
CA MET A 1 -11.83 -21.23 -19.75
C MET A 1 -10.78 -22.04 -19.00
N SER A 2 -9.50 -21.84 -19.29
CA SER A 2 -8.39 -22.49 -18.55
C SER A 2 -8.39 -22.08 -17.08
N THR A 3 -7.97 -22.98 -16.17
CA THR A 3 -7.85 -22.71 -14.72
C THR A 3 -6.98 -21.48 -14.45
N LYS A 4 -5.88 -21.31 -15.21
CA LYS A 4 -5.01 -20.13 -15.13
C LYS A 4 -5.74 -18.84 -15.51
N ALA A 5 -6.56 -18.87 -16.55
CA ALA A 5 -7.33 -17.71 -17.00
C ALA A 5 -8.36 -17.26 -15.95
N GLN A 6 -9.03 -18.22 -15.29
CA GLN A 6 -9.95 -17.94 -14.19
C GLN A 6 -9.23 -17.32 -12.97
N LEU A 7 -8.03 -17.79 -12.64
CA LEU A 7 -7.22 -17.20 -11.57
C LEU A 7 -6.78 -15.78 -11.91
N ALA A 8 -6.33 -15.53 -13.14
CA ALA A 8 -5.96 -14.19 -13.60
C ALA A 8 -7.15 -13.22 -13.56
N GLU A 9 -8.34 -13.66 -13.96
CA GLU A 9 -9.56 -12.85 -13.87
C GLU A 9 -9.88 -12.46 -12.43
N LYS A 10 -9.80 -13.41 -11.49
CA LYS A 10 -9.99 -13.13 -10.06
C LYS A 10 -8.96 -12.15 -9.51
N ILE A 11 -7.69 -12.27 -9.94
CA ILE A 11 -6.63 -11.31 -9.58
C ILE A 11 -6.98 -9.91 -10.10
N VAL A 12 -7.38 -9.79 -11.37
CA VAL A 12 -7.78 -8.50 -11.98
C VAL A 12 -8.97 -7.88 -11.24
N LEU A 13 -9.96 -8.68 -10.86
CA LEU A 13 -11.10 -8.20 -10.06
C LEU A 13 -10.65 -7.64 -8.70
N LEU A 14 -9.74 -8.31 -7.99
CA LEU A 14 -9.17 -7.81 -6.74
C LEU A 14 -8.32 -6.55 -6.94
N LEU A 15 -7.50 -6.49 -8.00
CA LEU A 15 -6.71 -5.29 -8.29
C LEU A 15 -7.59 -4.06 -8.52
N LYS A 16 -8.76 -4.24 -9.17
CA LYS A 16 -9.70 -3.15 -9.40
C LYS A 16 -10.25 -2.54 -8.11
N THR A 17 -10.37 -3.31 -7.01
CA THR A 17 -10.87 -2.81 -5.71
C THR A 17 -9.84 -2.03 -4.92
N LEU A 18 -8.54 -2.14 -5.25
CA LEU A 18 -7.49 -1.38 -4.55
C LEU A 18 -7.70 0.14 -4.70
N PRO A 19 -7.47 0.92 -3.63
CA PRO A 19 -7.53 2.38 -3.70
C PRO A 19 -6.43 2.93 -4.62
N LYS A 20 -6.58 4.19 -5.05
CA LYS A 20 -5.48 4.90 -5.72
C LYS A 20 -4.34 5.15 -4.73
N ASP A 21 -3.11 5.12 -5.23
CA ASP A 21 -1.93 5.41 -4.43
C ASP A 21 -2.01 6.85 -3.89
N ARG A 22 -1.75 7.01 -2.58
CA ARG A 22 -1.81 8.31 -1.91
C ARG A 22 -0.64 9.21 -2.31
N ILE A 23 0.51 8.61 -2.56
CA ILE A 23 1.72 9.30 -2.97
C ILE A 23 1.86 9.13 -4.49
N LYS A 24 1.99 10.25 -5.20
CA LYS A 24 2.24 10.23 -6.64
C LYS A 24 3.65 9.69 -6.88
N HIS A 25 3.72 8.48 -7.42
CA HIS A 25 4.96 7.86 -7.87
C HIS A 25 4.99 7.78 -9.41
N TYR A 26 6.16 7.49 -9.96
CA TYR A 26 6.34 7.31 -11.41
C TYR A 26 5.56 6.09 -11.93
N SER A 27 5.17 5.16 -11.05
CA SER A 27 4.40 3.96 -11.38
C SER A 27 3.44 3.61 -10.25
N SER A 28 2.28 3.06 -10.61
CA SER A 28 1.32 2.51 -9.65
C SER A 28 1.41 1.00 -9.65
N PHE A 29 1.44 0.41 -8.45
CA PHE A 29 1.36 -1.05 -8.30
C PHE A 29 0.11 -1.61 -8.96
N LYS A 30 -1.04 -0.97 -8.72
CA LYS A 30 -2.33 -1.40 -9.27
C LYS A 30 -2.28 -1.45 -10.80
N ASP A 31 -1.79 -0.39 -11.43
CA ASP A 31 -1.80 -0.27 -12.88
C ASP A 31 -0.83 -1.26 -13.53
N LEU A 32 0.39 -1.40 -12.99
CA LEU A 32 1.37 -2.37 -13.48
C LEU A 32 0.88 -3.82 -13.38
N GLN A 33 0.23 -4.18 -12.27
CA GLN A 33 -0.30 -5.54 -12.12
C GLN A 33 -1.53 -5.76 -13.02
N LEU A 34 -2.40 -4.76 -13.20
CA LEU A 34 -3.51 -4.86 -14.14
C LEU A 34 -3.01 -5.12 -15.56
N GLU A 35 -2.02 -4.36 -16.02
CA GLU A 35 -1.40 -4.57 -17.32
C GLU A 35 -0.80 -5.98 -17.44
N ARG A 36 -0.09 -6.45 -16.40
CA ARG A 36 0.54 -7.77 -16.38
C ARG A 36 -0.48 -8.91 -16.52
N PHE A 37 -1.56 -8.90 -15.74
CA PHE A 37 -2.55 -9.99 -15.72
C PHE A 37 -3.61 -9.88 -16.81
N GLN A 38 -3.68 -8.76 -17.53
CA GLN A 38 -4.49 -8.63 -18.74
C GLN A 38 -3.82 -9.21 -19.99
N LYS A 39 -2.50 -9.42 -19.98
CA LYS A 39 -1.75 -10.02 -21.09
C LYS A 39 -1.77 -11.55 -20.98
N PRO A 40 -2.49 -12.28 -21.85
CA PRO A 40 -2.60 -13.74 -21.76
C PRO A 40 -1.24 -14.43 -21.85
N ASP A 41 -0.36 -13.96 -22.74
CA ASP A 41 0.98 -14.49 -22.97
C ASP A 41 1.81 -14.50 -21.67
N VAL A 42 1.68 -13.46 -20.84
CA VAL A 42 2.38 -13.36 -19.55
C VAL A 42 1.78 -14.31 -18.54
N VAL A 43 0.47 -14.47 -18.52
CA VAL A 43 -0.24 -15.38 -17.60
C VAL A 43 0.10 -16.84 -17.90
N GLU A 44 0.25 -17.20 -19.18
CA GLU A 44 0.57 -18.57 -19.57
C GLU A 44 1.96 -19.02 -19.08
N LEU A 45 2.92 -18.09 -19.07
CA LEU A 45 4.29 -18.33 -18.57
C LEU A 45 4.36 -18.58 -17.05
N ILE A 46 3.32 -18.19 -16.29
CA ILE A 46 3.28 -18.38 -14.84
C ILE A 46 2.70 -19.76 -14.54
N SER A 47 3.30 -20.50 -13.60
CA SER A 47 2.74 -21.77 -13.16
C SER A 47 1.37 -21.58 -12.49
N GLU A 48 0.50 -22.58 -12.55
CA GLU A 48 -0.82 -22.49 -11.88
C GLU A 48 -0.67 -22.32 -10.36
N GLN A 49 0.33 -23.00 -9.77
CA GLN A 49 0.64 -22.89 -8.36
C GLN A 49 1.05 -21.46 -7.98
N ASP A 50 1.90 -20.81 -8.77
CA ASP A 50 2.33 -19.43 -8.51
C ASP A 50 1.20 -18.42 -8.71
N LEU A 51 0.31 -18.65 -9.68
CA LEU A 51 -0.90 -17.82 -9.83
C LEU A 51 -1.81 -17.94 -8.62
N LYS A 52 -1.97 -19.15 -8.08
CA LYS A 52 -2.77 -19.38 -6.87
C LYS A 52 -2.16 -18.70 -5.65
N LEU A 53 -0.83 -18.77 -5.48
CA LEU A 53 -0.12 -18.07 -4.41
C LEU A 53 -0.27 -16.55 -4.55
N GLN A 54 -0.07 -16.00 -5.75
CA GLN A 54 -0.25 -14.56 -6.01
C GLN A 54 -1.68 -14.10 -5.72
N TYR A 55 -2.70 -14.88 -6.08
CA TYR A 55 -4.09 -14.60 -5.74
C TYR A 55 -4.32 -14.57 -4.21
N ILE A 56 -3.81 -15.56 -3.48
CA ILE A 56 -3.94 -15.62 -2.01
C ILE A 56 -3.26 -14.42 -1.36
N SER A 57 -2.02 -14.10 -1.78
CA SER A 57 -1.27 -12.96 -1.27
C SER A 57 -1.98 -11.63 -1.53
N LEU A 58 -2.51 -11.43 -2.75
CA LEU A 58 -3.26 -10.22 -3.08
C LEU A 58 -4.55 -10.12 -2.27
N ARG A 59 -5.28 -11.22 -2.10
CA ARG A 59 -6.49 -11.27 -1.28
C ARG A 59 -6.18 -10.93 0.17
N ASP A 60 -5.10 -11.47 0.72
CA ASP A 60 -4.68 -11.20 2.10
C ASP A 60 -4.24 -9.72 2.28
N LEU A 61 -3.63 -9.12 1.26
CA LEU A 61 -3.29 -7.69 1.21
C LEU A 61 -4.55 -6.80 1.17
N VAL A 62 -5.49 -7.08 0.25
CA VAL A 62 -6.74 -6.32 0.10
C VAL A 62 -7.58 -6.36 1.37
N ASN A 63 -7.57 -7.49 2.09
CA ASN A 63 -8.33 -7.66 3.32
C ASN A 63 -7.60 -7.15 4.57
N ASP A 64 -6.46 -6.47 4.43
CA ASP A 64 -5.68 -5.96 5.57
C ASP A 64 -5.42 -7.05 6.64
N LYS A 65 -5.24 -8.32 6.23
CA LYS A 65 -5.29 -9.49 7.13
C LYS A 65 -4.38 -9.38 8.36
N TYR A 66 -3.22 -8.74 8.19
CA TYR A 66 -2.19 -8.60 9.23
C TYR A 66 -2.23 -7.27 9.98
N ARG A 67 -3.18 -6.37 9.68
CA ARG A 67 -3.26 -5.02 10.26
C ARG A 67 -3.22 -5.00 11.79
N ASN A 68 -3.86 -5.98 12.42
CA ASN A 68 -3.94 -6.07 13.88
C ASN A 68 -2.99 -7.11 14.48
N TYR A 69 -2.18 -7.79 13.66
CA TYR A 69 -1.27 -8.84 14.12
C TYR A 69 -0.08 -8.25 14.89
N TYR A 70 0.38 -7.07 14.46
CA TYR A 70 1.45 -6.31 15.12
C TYR A 70 0.91 -4.96 15.58
N LYS A 71 0.15 -4.97 16.67
CA LYS A 71 -0.36 -3.72 17.26
C LYS A 71 0.82 -2.82 17.66
N LEU A 72 0.86 -1.63 17.05
CA LEU A 72 1.81 -0.60 17.43
C LEU A 72 1.28 0.09 18.69
N ASP A 73 2.09 0.10 19.74
CA ASP A 73 1.78 0.79 20.99
C ASP A 73 1.96 2.31 20.82
N ASP A 74 1.20 3.08 21.59
CA ASP A 74 1.28 4.55 21.64
C ASP A 74 2.70 5.01 22.00
N LYS A 75 3.43 4.23 22.80
CA LYS A 75 4.84 4.51 23.12
C LYS A 75 5.74 4.56 21.88
N LEU A 76 5.44 3.74 20.86
CA LEU A 76 6.20 3.72 19.60
C LEU A 76 5.74 4.83 18.65
N LEU A 77 4.42 5.07 18.57
CA LEU A 77 3.86 6.08 17.67
C LEU A 77 4.09 7.51 18.19
N LYS A 78 4.12 7.70 19.51
CA LYS A 78 4.22 9.00 20.19
C LYS A 78 5.31 8.97 21.27
N PRO A 79 6.60 8.87 20.87
CA PRO A 79 7.70 8.84 21.82
C PRO A 79 7.78 10.18 22.59
N LYS A 80 8.22 10.13 23.85
CA LYS A 80 8.28 11.33 24.73
C LYS A 80 9.07 12.50 24.14
N GLY A 81 10.13 12.22 23.38
CA GLY A 81 10.97 13.25 22.77
C GLY A 81 10.38 13.90 21.52
N ASN A 82 9.42 13.25 20.85
CA ASN A 82 8.74 13.81 19.67
C ASN A 82 7.33 13.19 19.51
N PRO A 83 6.36 13.59 20.34
CA PRO A 83 5.04 12.97 20.37
C PRO A 83 4.19 13.26 19.12
N GLN A 84 4.55 14.25 18.32
CA GLN A 84 3.79 14.70 17.14
C GLN A 84 4.33 14.15 15.81
N TYR A 85 5.50 13.48 15.85
CA TYR A 85 6.22 13.01 14.66
C TYR A 85 5.35 12.16 13.72
N TYR A 86 4.70 11.15 14.29
CA TYR A 86 3.88 10.22 13.52
C TYR A 86 2.67 10.91 12.90
N ASP A 87 1.99 11.76 13.66
CA ASP A 87 0.81 12.50 13.20
C ASP A 87 1.17 13.47 12.06
N ARG A 88 2.36 14.09 12.10
CA ARG A 88 2.91 14.92 11.02
C ARG A 88 3.17 14.11 9.75
N ILE A 89 3.86 12.98 9.86
CA ILE A 89 4.12 12.12 8.69
C ILE A 89 2.79 11.65 8.07
N LEU A 90 1.82 11.26 8.91
CA LEU A 90 0.50 10.87 8.43
C LEU A 90 -0.24 12.02 7.73
N SER A 91 -0.18 13.25 8.25
CA SER A 91 -0.86 14.40 7.65
C SER A 91 -0.23 14.79 6.31
N GLU A 92 1.10 14.71 6.19
CA GLU A 92 1.82 14.90 4.94
C GLU A 92 1.43 13.84 3.89
N ILE A 93 1.41 12.55 4.27
CA ILE A 93 1.02 11.44 3.39
C ILE A 93 -0.43 11.56 2.93
N LYS A 94 -1.33 12.06 3.79
CA LYS A 94 -2.74 12.29 3.43
C LYS A 94 -2.95 13.56 2.61
N GLY A 95 -1.95 14.44 2.51
CA GLY A 95 -2.06 15.75 1.87
C GLY A 95 -2.85 16.77 2.71
N GLU A 96 -3.06 16.49 3.99
CA GLU A 96 -3.86 17.31 4.93
C GLU A 96 -3.04 18.48 5.53
N GLY A 97 -1.72 18.48 5.39
CA GLY A 97 -0.89 19.58 5.84
C GLY A 97 0.52 19.50 5.30
N LYS A 98 0.92 20.47 4.48
CA LYS A 98 2.34 20.79 4.31
C LYS A 98 2.69 21.69 5.48
N GLU A 99 3.47 21.20 6.45
CA GLU A 99 4.10 22.15 7.37
C GLU A 99 4.89 23.16 6.52
N THR A 100 4.49 24.43 6.56
CA THR A 100 5.27 25.50 5.94
C THR A 100 6.68 25.47 6.51
N TRP A 101 7.71 25.69 5.70
CA TRP A 101 9.13 25.66 6.10
C TRP A 101 9.44 26.39 7.42
N MET A 102 8.72 27.48 7.71
CA MET A 102 8.77 28.22 8.98
C MET A 102 8.40 27.37 10.21
N SER A 103 7.39 26.51 10.09
CA SER A 103 6.92 25.61 11.16
C SER A 103 7.94 24.53 11.45
N ALA A 104 8.52 23.93 10.41
CA ALA A 104 9.57 22.92 10.55
C ALA A 104 10.82 23.49 11.26
N MET A 105 11.24 24.71 10.91
CA MET A 105 12.35 25.39 11.61
C MET A 105 12.01 25.67 13.08
N ARG A 106 10.77 26.08 13.38
CA ARG A 106 10.32 26.32 14.76
C ARG A 106 10.33 25.04 15.58
N THR A 107 9.85 23.93 15.04
CA THR A 107 9.88 22.64 15.76
C THR A 107 11.32 22.20 16.06
N VAL A 108 12.25 22.34 15.12
CA VAL A 108 13.65 21.95 15.36
C VAL A 108 14.30 22.82 16.44
N MET A 109 14.02 24.12 16.45
CA MET A 109 14.61 25.07 17.40
C MET A 109 13.96 25.03 18.79
N PHE A 110 12.66 24.73 18.88
CA PHE A 110 11.88 24.86 20.13
C PHE A 110 11.27 23.54 20.63
N GLY A 111 11.45 22.43 19.91
CA GLY A 111 10.90 21.12 20.29
C GLY A 111 9.37 21.03 20.26
N ARG A 112 8.69 22.02 19.68
CA ARG A 112 7.25 22.12 19.44
C ARG A 112 7.02 22.77 18.09
#